data_AF-A0A2P8HHF5-F1
#
_entry.id   AF-A0A2P8HHF5-F1
#
_cell.length_a   1.000
_cell.length_b   1.000
_cell.length_c   1.000
_cell.angle_alpha   90.00
_cell.angle_beta   90.00
_cell.angle_gamma   90.00
#
_symmetry.space_group_name_H-M   'P 1'
#
loop_
_entity.id
_entity.type
_entity.pdbx_description
1 polymer ?
#
loop_
_entity_poly.entity_id
_entity_poly.type
_entity_poly.pdbx_seq_one_letter_code
_entity_poly.pdbx_strand_id
1 'polypeptide(L)'
;MCPETNFKDIWNRQPTATAPAASEIISKANQLKRKINNKTLFSILLLTATMVLILLIVYYAKPQMPTTIIGTALVCAAILLFIFVSGSLVHFLFTHNEENRTIKQQLTQLLQLRTRQAFIQKKILTLYFILLSAGIFLYMIEYTLRMSTSGKIAAYGITAGWFALNWFYFRPRTIRKQQARLNEVIDQLQKINQQLEPE
;
A
#
# COMPACT_ATOMS: atom_id res chain seq x y z
N MET A 1 -38.81 33.18 12.91
CA MET A 1 -38.49 32.08 11.96
C MET A 1 -37.34 32.58 11.11
N CYS A 2 -36.10 32.18 11.42
CA CYS A 2 -34.92 32.67 10.70
C CYS A 2 -34.89 32.02 9.30
N PRO A 3 -34.59 32.77 8.23
CA PRO A 3 -34.57 32.22 6.89
C PRO A 3 -33.40 31.22 6.79
N GLU A 4 -33.68 30.00 6.32
CA GLU A 4 -32.65 29.03 5.94
C GLU A 4 -31.81 29.64 4.82
N THR A 5 -30.65 30.17 5.18
CA THR A 5 -29.66 30.64 4.23
C THR A 5 -29.13 29.41 3.49
N ASN A 6 -29.54 29.28 2.24
CA ASN A 6 -29.16 28.19 1.36
C ASN A 6 -27.68 28.33 1.02
N PHE A 7 -26.80 27.65 1.78
CA PHE A 7 -25.35 27.63 1.59
C PHE A 7 -24.92 27.31 0.16
N LYS A 8 -25.79 26.65 -0.62
CA LYS A 8 -25.60 26.30 -2.02
C LYS A 8 -25.61 27.53 -2.95
N ASP A 9 -26.41 28.55 -2.64
CA ASP A 9 -26.50 29.79 -3.42
C ASP A 9 -25.33 30.74 -3.15
N ILE A 10 -24.76 30.69 -1.95
CA ILE A 10 -23.56 31.44 -1.58
C ILE A 10 -22.33 30.86 -2.31
N TRP A 11 -22.28 29.53 -2.43
CA TRP A 11 -21.22 28.82 -3.16
C TRP A 11 -21.21 29.12 -4.66
N ASN A 12 -22.39 29.27 -5.28
CA ASN A 12 -22.54 29.62 -6.70
C ASN A 12 -22.20 31.08 -7.02
N ARG A 13 -21.97 31.94 -6.02
CA ARG A 13 -21.68 33.37 -6.18
C ARG A 13 -20.21 33.76 -5.98
N GLN A 14 -19.27 32.80 -5.96
CA GLN A 14 -17.85 33.15 -5.94
C GLN A 14 -17.39 33.68 -7.31
N PRO A 15 -16.71 34.85 -7.37
CA PRO A 15 -16.25 35.46 -8.60
C PRO A 15 -15.17 34.61 -9.27
N THR A 16 -15.58 33.81 -10.24
CA THR A 16 -14.97 33.37 -11.53
C THR A 16 -13.45 33.37 -11.80
N ALA A 17 -12.56 33.52 -10.82
CA ALA A 17 -11.10 33.46 -11.01
C ALA A 17 -10.43 32.16 -10.51
N THR A 18 -11.13 31.25 -9.81
CA THR A 18 -10.49 30.11 -9.13
C THR A 18 -11.19 28.74 -9.28
N ALA A 19 -12.25 28.64 -10.09
CA ALA A 19 -12.97 27.39 -10.35
C ALA A 19 -12.18 26.33 -11.19
N PRO A 20 -11.36 26.70 -12.19
CA PRO A 20 -10.60 25.72 -12.96
C PRO A 20 -9.45 25.10 -12.13
N ALA A 21 -8.75 25.90 -11.34
CA ALA A 21 -7.61 25.45 -10.55
C ALA A 21 -8.00 24.46 -9.43
N ALA A 22 -9.12 24.72 -8.75
CA ALA A 22 -9.63 23.84 -7.70
C ALA A 22 -10.08 22.49 -8.27
N SER A 23 -10.86 22.49 -9.36
CA SER A 23 -11.33 21.24 -9.98
C SER A 23 -10.19 20.42 -10.59
N GLU A 24 -9.17 21.05 -11.18
CA GLU A 24 -7.96 20.37 -11.65
C GLU A 24 -7.20 19.68 -10.52
N ILE A 25 -7.03 20.34 -9.37
CA ILE A 25 -6.29 19.78 -8.23
C ILE A 25 -7.08 18.63 -7.57
N ILE A 26 -8.40 18.75 -7.49
CA ILE A 26 -9.29 17.66 -7.06
C ILE A 26 -9.17 16.46 -8.01
N SER A 27 -9.12 16.71 -9.33
CA SER A 27 -8.92 15.65 -10.32
C SER A 27 -7.57 14.96 -10.14
N LYS A 28 -6.49 15.71 -9.87
CA LYS A 28 -5.15 15.17 -9.57
C LYS A 28 -5.14 14.34 -8.28
N ALA A 29 -5.85 14.78 -7.24
CA ALA A 29 -6.00 14.02 -6.00
C ALA A 29 -6.74 12.69 -6.22
N ASN A 30 -7.82 12.69 -7.01
CA ASN A 30 -8.57 11.49 -7.36
C ASN A 30 -7.77 10.55 -8.27
N GLN A 31 -7.02 11.08 -9.24
CA GLN A 31 -6.09 10.30 -10.05
C GLN A 31 -4.99 9.67 -9.19
N LEU A 32 -4.44 10.41 -8.22
CA LEU A 32 -3.45 9.88 -7.29
C LEU A 32 -4.04 8.75 -6.43
N LYS A 33 -5.24 8.94 -5.86
CA LYS A 33 -5.98 7.89 -5.12
C LYS A 33 -6.15 6.64 -5.99
N ARG A 34 -6.64 6.78 -7.23
CA ARG A 34 -6.84 5.67 -8.17
C ARG A 34 -5.54 4.98 -8.54
N LYS A 35 -4.46 5.73 -8.77
CA LYS A 35 -3.14 5.18 -9.11
C LYS A 35 -2.54 4.40 -7.94
N ILE A 36 -2.70 4.90 -6.71
CA ILE A 36 -2.27 4.17 -5.50
C ILE A 36 -3.12 2.91 -5.31
N ASN A 37 -4.43 2.99 -5.57
CA ASN A 37 -5.32 1.84 -5.45
C ASN A 37 -4.97 0.75 -6.46
N ASN A 38 -4.85 1.08 -7.76
CA ASN A 38 -4.49 0.12 -8.81
C ASN A 38 -3.11 -0.50 -8.55
N LYS A 39 -2.14 0.28 -8.08
CA LYS A 39 -0.81 -0.25 -7.74
C LYS A 39 -0.88 -1.22 -6.56
N THR A 40 -1.67 -0.89 -5.53
CA THR A 40 -1.90 -1.77 -4.37
C THR A 40 -2.61 -3.07 -4.80
N LEU A 41 -3.66 -2.95 -5.62
CA LEU A 41 -4.41 -4.10 -6.14
C LEU A 41 -3.52 -5.02 -6.99
N PHE A 42 -2.70 -4.45 -7.88
CA PHE A 42 -1.74 -5.20 -8.69
C PHE A 42 -0.71 -5.93 -7.79
N SER A 43 -0.26 -5.27 -6.72
CA SER A 43 0.67 -5.88 -5.78
C SER A 43 0.03 -7.05 -5.03
N ILE A 44 -1.23 -6.91 -4.61
CA ILE A 44 -2.02 -7.99 -3.98
C ILE A 44 -2.19 -9.16 -4.96
N LEU A 45 -2.60 -8.90 -6.21
CA LEU A 45 -2.76 -9.92 -7.25
C LEU A 45 -1.46 -10.71 -7.49
N LEU A 46 -0.33 -10.01 -7.62
CA LEU A 46 0.97 -10.63 -7.83
C LEU A 46 1.40 -11.51 -6.63
N LEU A 47 1.14 -11.03 -5.41
CA LEU A 47 1.41 -11.77 -4.18
C LEU A 47 0.55 -13.02 -4.04
N THR A 48 -0.75 -12.92 -4.35
CA THR A 48 -1.66 -14.06 -4.35
C THR A 48 -1.27 -15.10 -5.41
N ALA A 49 -0.89 -14.67 -6.61
CA ALA A 49 -0.39 -15.58 -7.64
C ALA A 49 0.88 -16.33 -7.16
N THR A 50 1.79 -15.62 -6.50
CA THR A 50 3.00 -16.21 -5.91
C THR A 50 2.66 -17.22 -4.81
N MET A 51 1.68 -16.93 -3.96
CA MET A 51 1.17 -17.87 -2.95
C MET A 51 0.66 -19.17 -3.57
N VAL A 52 -0.15 -19.06 -4.63
CA VAL A 52 -0.71 -20.22 -5.34
C VAL A 52 0.40 -21.07 -5.96
N LEU A 53 1.43 -20.44 -6.55
CA LEU A 53 2.59 -21.15 -7.07
C LEU A 53 3.34 -21.92 -5.98
N ILE A 54 3.58 -21.31 -4.82
CA ILE A 54 4.25 -21.98 -3.68
C ILE A 54 3.41 -23.18 -3.21
N LEU A 55 2.09 -23.02 -3.08
CA LEU A 55 1.19 -24.10 -2.69
C LEU A 55 1.15 -25.23 -3.73
N LEU A 56 1.16 -24.90 -5.03
CA LEU A 56 1.27 -25.89 -6.10
C LEU A 56 2.58 -26.68 -6.01
N ILE A 57 3.71 -25.99 -5.81
CA ILE A 57 5.01 -26.66 -5.66
C ILE A 57 4.99 -27.60 -4.46
N VAL A 58 4.44 -27.17 -3.32
CA VAL A 58 4.29 -28.01 -2.12
C VAL A 58 3.40 -29.22 -2.38
N TYR A 59 2.28 -29.03 -3.07
CA TYR A 59 1.36 -30.12 -3.43
C TYR A 59 2.03 -31.18 -4.31
N TYR A 60 2.80 -30.76 -5.32
CA TYR A 60 3.52 -31.69 -6.20
C TYR A 60 4.76 -32.30 -5.55
N ALA A 61 5.51 -31.53 -4.76
CA ALA A 61 6.76 -31.98 -4.15
C ALA A 61 6.57 -32.91 -2.95
N LYS A 62 5.36 -32.94 -2.35
CA LYS A 62 5.01 -33.75 -1.16
C LYS A 62 6.10 -33.69 -0.08
N PRO A 63 6.34 -32.51 0.51
CA PRO A 63 7.38 -32.36 1.52
C PRO A 63 7.13 -33.30 2.70
N GLN A 64 8.19 -33.97 3.14
CA GLN A 64 8.12 -34.94 4.24
C GLN A 64 8.50 -34.29 5.58
N MET A 65 9.13 -33.11 5.57
CA MET A 65 9.57 -32.46 6.80
C MET A 65 8.50 -31.53 7.39
N PRO A 66 8.29 -31.57 8.72
CA PRO A 66 7.37 -30.65 9.38
C PRO A 66 7.80 -29.19 9.28
N THR A 67 9.11 -28.92 9.15
CA THR A 67 9.67 -27.58 8.94
C THR A 67 9.14 -26.91 7.67
N THR A 68 8.98 -27.67 6.58
CA THR A 68 8.46 -27.17 5.30
C THR A 68 6.97 -26.86 5.38
N ILE A 69 6.20 -27.67 6.12
CA ILE A 69 4.78 -27.43 6.37
C ILE A 69 4.61 -26.16 7.20
N ILE A 70 5.38 -26.01 8.29
CA ILE A 70 5.38 -24.81 9.13
C ILE A 70 5.83 -23.57 8.34
N GLY A 71 6.89 -23.68 7.54
CA GLY A 71 7.38 -22.59 6.69
C GLY A 71 6.34 -22.13 5.68
N THR A 72 5.67 -23.08 5.02
CA THR A 72 4.59 -22.80 4.07
C THR A 72 3.39 -22.14 4.76
N ALA A 73 2.98 -22.65 5.93
CA ALA A 73 1.92 -22.05 6.73
C ALA A 73 2.27 -20.60 7.15
N LEU A 74 3.53 -20.34 7.52
CA LEU A 74 4.01 -19.02 7.88
C LEU A 74 4.00 -18.04 6.69
N VAL A 75 4.40 -18.49 5.50
CA VAL A 75 4.28 -17.72 4.25
C VAL A 75 2.81 -17.40 3.97
N CYS A 76 1.91 -18.38 4.08
CA CYS A 76 0.48 -18.18 3.87
C CYS A 76 -0.09 -17.15 4.85
N ALA A 77 0.24 -17.28 6.14
CA ALA A 77 -0.20 -16.34 7.17
C ALA A 77 0.30 -14.91 6.90
N ALA A 78 1.56 -14.75 6.47
CA ALA A 78 2.12 -13.45 6.11
C ALA A 78 1.33 -12.78 4.97
N ILE A 79 1.01 -13.55 3.94
CA ILE A 79 0.27 -13.07 2.76
C ILE A 79 -1.17 -12.72 3.15
N LEU A 80 -1.85 -13.57 3.93
CA LEU A 80 -3.22 -13.30 4.40
C LEU A 80 -3.29 -12.02 5.25
N LEU A 81 -2.33 -11.81 6.16
CA LEU A 81 -2.25 -10.59 6.95
C LEU A 81 -2.08 -9.36 6.05
N PHE A 82 -1.19 -9.44 5.05
CA PHE A 82 -0.98 -8.35 4.10
C PHE A 82 -2.25 -8.03 3.29
N ILE A 83 -2.97 -9.05 2.81
CA ILE A 83 -4.23 -8.90 2.07
C ILE A 83 -5.28 -8.25 2.96
N PHE A 84 -5.47 -8.75 4.18
CA PHE A 84 -6.49 -8.23 5.11
C PHE A 84 -6.27 -6.75 5.42
N VAL A 85 -5.04 -6.38 5.79
CA VAL A 85 -4.70 -4.99 6.15
C VAL A 85 -4.75 -4.07 4.93
N SER A 86 -4.27 -4.52 3.77
CA SER A 86 -4.32 -3.73 2.53
C SER A 86 -5.76 -3.58 2.01
N GLY A 87 -6.58 -4.63 2.15
CA GLY A 87 -8.01 -4.61 1.80
C GLY A 87 -8.79 -3.59 2.62
N SER A 88 -8.49 -3.44 3.92
CA SER A 88 -9.06 -2.39 4.76
C SER A 88 -8.75 -0.97 4.23
N LEU A 89 -7.55 -0.74 3.69
CA LEU A 89 -7.18 0.54 3.07
C LEU A 89 -8.00 0.81 1.79
N VAL A 90 -8.17 -0.22 0.95
CA VAL A 90 -8.96 -0.13 -0.29
C VAL A 90 -10.43 0.13 0.04
N HIS A 91 -11.00 -0.59 0.99
CA HIS A 91 -12.37 -0.39 1.45
C HIS A 91 -12.58 1.04 2.00
N PHE A 92 -11.66 1.53 2.85
CA PHE A 92 -11.70 2.90 3.35
C PHE A 92 -11.69 3.95 2.22
N LEU A 93 -10.88 3.73 1.18
CA LEU A 93 -10.83 4.60 0.00
C LEU A 93 -12.13 4.60 -0.80
N PHE A 94 -12.77 3.45 -1.00
CA PHE A 94 -14.02 3.33 -1.75
C PHE A 94 -15.22 3.90 -0.98
N THR A 95 -15.36 3.62 0.32
CA THR A 95 -16.47 4.13 1.14
C THR A 95 -16.46 5.65 1.30
N HIS A 96 -15.32 6.30 1.05
CA HIS A 96 -15.14 7.74 1.20
C HIS A 96 -15.08 8.54 -0.11
N ASN A 97 -15.37 7.91 -1.24
CA ASN A 97 -15.39 8.51 -2.59
C ASN A 97 -16.70 9.22 -2.96
N GLU A 98 -17.61 9.46 -2.01
CA GLU A 98 -18.79 10.32 -2.20
C GLU A 98 -18.38 11.65 -2.86
N GLU A 99 -18.88 11.87 -4.08
CA GLU A 99 -18.43 12.87 -5.07
C GLU A 99 -18.72 14.32 -4.66
N ASN A 100 -19.30 14.53 -3.48
CA ASN A 100 -19.89 15.80 -3.02
C ASN A 100 -19.25 16.33 -1.71
N ARG A 101 -17.93 16.19 -1.55
CA ARG A 101 -17.20 16.61 -0.34
C ARG A 101 -16.51 17.96 -0.52
N THR A 102 -16.64 18.83 0.48
CA THR A 102 -15.96 20.14 0.55
C THR A 102 -14.43 19.98 0.52
N ILE A 103 -13.70 20.99 0.02
CA ILE A 103 -12.23 21.01 -0.06
C ILE A 103 -11.55 20.62 1.28
N LYS A 104 -12.06 21.14 2.40
CA LYS A 104 -11.60 20.78 3.75
C LYS A 104 -11.71 19.28 4.05
N GLN A 105 -12.84 18.66 3.70
CA GLN A 105 -13.06 17.23 3.91
C GLN A 105 -12.13 16.37 3.05
N GLN A 106 -11.82 16.79 1.82
CA GLN A 106 -10.87 16.10 0.96
C GLN A 106 -9.43 16.20 1.48
N LEU A 107 -9.02 17.35 2.02
CA LEU A 107 -7.72 17.54 2.66
C LEU A 107 -7.57 16.61 3.88
N THR A 108 -8.59 16.57 4.76
CA THR A 108 -8.59 15.67 5.93
C THR A 108 -8.49 14.20 5.52
N GLN A 109 -9.20 13.77 4.47
CA GLN A 109 -9.10 12.41 3.95
C GLN A 109 -7.70 12.07 3.43
N LEU A 110 -7.06 12.99 2.69
CA LEU A 110 -5.71 12.76 2.14
C LEU A 110 -4.66 12.70 3.26
N LEU A 111 -4.82 13.50 4.31
CA LEU A 111 -4.01 13.42 5.53
C LEU A 111 -4.19 12.07 6.24
N GLN A 112 -5.42 11.60 6.42
CA GLN A 112 -5.70 10.28 7.00
C GLN A 112 -5.13 9.14 6.14
N LEU A 113 -5.26 9.25 4.81
CA LEU A 113 -4.70 8.30 3.86
C LEU A 113 -3.16 8.24 3.96
N ARG A 114 -2.50 9.40 4.06
CA ARG A 114 -1.04 9.50 4.27
C ARG A 114 -0.61 8.75 5.52
N THR A 115 -1.28 8.97 6.64
CA THR A 115 -0.95 8.34 7.92
C THR A 115 -1.12 6.82 7.85
N ARG A 116 -2.24 6.35 7.29
CA ARG A 116 -2.48 4.90 7.11
C ARG A 116 -1.48 4.25 6.15
N GLN A 117 -1.17 4.90 5.02
CA GLN A 117 -0.15 4.39 4.09
C GLN A 117 1.23 4.34 4.72
N ALA A 118 1.61 5.36 5.49
CA ALA A 118 2.89 5.37 6.19
C ALA A 118 2.97 4.23 7.22
N PHE A 119 1.88 3.97 7.95
CA PHE A 119 1.79 2.85 8.88
C PHE A 119 1.94 1.49 8.18
N ILE A 120 1.18 1.27 7.09
CA ILE A 120 1.24 0.03 6.31
C ILE A 120 2.64 -0.18 5.72
N GLN A 121 3.24 0.85 5.11
CA GLN A 121 4.58 0.73 4.50
C GLN A 121 5.71 0.57 5.51
N LYS A 122 5.62 1.21 6.69
CA LYS A 122 6.68 1.12 7.70
C LYS A 122 6.55 -0.11 8.59
N LYS A 123 5.35 -0.46 9.05
CA LYS A 123 5.13 -1.53 10.03
C LYS A 123 4.68 -2.83 9.38
N ILE A 124 3.60 -2.79 8.60
CA ILE A 124 2.98 -4.00 8.03
C ILE A 124 3.88 -4.63 6.97
N LEU A 125 4.45 -3.83 6.06
CA LEU A 125 5.38 -4.35 5.05
C LEU A 125 6.66 -4.93 5.66
N THR A 126 7.13 -4.36 6.77
CA THR A 126 8.27 -4.91 7.53
C THR A 126 7.93 -6.26 8.13
N LEU A 127 6.79 -6.33 8.83
CA LEU A 127 6.32 -7.56 9.45
C LEU A 127 6.10 -8.67 8.41
N TYR A 128 5.39 -8.34 7.33
CA TYR A 128 5.21 -9.21 6.17
C TYR A 128 6.56 -9.75 5.65
N PHE A 129 7.53 -8.86 5.43
CA PHE A 129 8.82 -9.26 4.87
C PHE A 129 9.60 -10.19 5.81
N ILE A 130 9.55 -9.95 7.12
CA ILE A 130 10.20 -10.81 8.12
C ILE A 130 9.54 -12.19 8.13
N LEU A 131 8.21 -12.27 8.18
CA LEU A 131 7.49 -13.54 8.20
C LEU A 131 7.69 -14.32 6.89
N LEU A 132 7.63 -13.63 5.74
CA LEU A 132 7.86 -14.22 4.43
C LEU A 132 9.28 -14.77 4.31
N SER A 133 10.28 -13.97 4.73
CA SER A 133 11.68 -14.39 4.71
C SER A 133 11.87 -15.61 5.59
N ALA A 134 11.39 -15.56 6.85
CA ALA A 134 11.48 -16.69 7.77
C ALA A 134 10.83 -17.95 7.19
N GLY A 135 9.62 -17.83 6.62
CA GLY A 135 8.92 -18.94 6.00
C GLY A 135 9.64 -19.54 4.80
N ILE A 136 10.29 -18.71 3.97
CA ILE A 136 11.12 -19.16 2.85
C ILE A 136 12.40 -19.84 3.34
N PHE A 137 13.08 -19.29 4.38
CA PHE A 137 14.25 -19.93 4.97
C PHE A 137 13.91 -21.33 5.53
N LEU A 138 12.78 -21.45 6.22
CA LEU A 138 12.23 -22.71 6.72
C LEU A 138 11.90 -23.69 5.58
N TYR A 139 11.22 -23.21 4.55
CA TYR A 139 10.88 -24.00 3.34
C TYR A 139 12.14 -24.53 2.64
N MET A 140 13.21 -23.75 2.56
CA MET A 140 14.44 -24.17 1.91
C MET A 140 15.22 -25.25 2.66
N ILE A 141 14.96 -25.49 3.96
CA ILE A 141 15.71 -26.48 4.76
C ILE A 141 15.61 -27.88 4.12
N GLU A 142 14.41 -28.32 3.73
CA GLU A 142 14.21 -29.65 3.17
C GLU A 142 14.95 -29.84 1.84
N TYR A 143 14.93 -28.84 0.97
CA TYR A 143 15.58 -28.91 -0.34
C TYR A 143 17.10 -28.79 -0.23
N THR A 144 17.58 -27.90 0.65
CA THR A 144 19.02 -27.73 0.88
C THR A 144 19.60 -28.95 1.60
N LEU A 145 18.85 -29.67 2.41
CA LEU A 145 19.31 -30.93 3.02
C LEU A 145 19.70 -31.99 1.98
N ARG A 146 19.09 -31.96 0.79
CA ARG A 146 19.41 -32.85 -0.35
C ARG A 146 20.58 -32.36 -1.22
N MET A 147 21.10 -31.16 -0.97
CA MET A 147 22.20 -30.54 -1.73
C MET A 147 23.57 -30.70 -1.03
N SER A 148 24.65 -30.57 -1.81
CA SER A 148 26.01 -30.45 -1.28
C SER A 148 26.18 -29.18 -0.45
N THR A 149 27.13 -29.15 0.49
CA THR A 149 27.38 -28.02 1.39
C THR A 149 27.61 -26.70 0.64
N SER A 150 28.33 -26.73 -0.48
CA SER A 150 28.51 -25.57 -1.37
C SER A 150 27.19 -25.10 -2.00
N GLY A 151 26.33 -26.04 -2.42
CA GLY A 151 25.00 -25.75 -2.93
C GLY A 151 24.10 -25.07 -1.88
N LYS A 152 24.16 -25.50 -0.61
CA LYS A 152 23.40 -24.87 0.48
C LYS A 152 23.84 -23.41 0.70
N ILE A 153 25.15 -23.18 0.76
CA ILE A 153 25.71 -21.83 0.95
C ILE A 153 25.33 -20.92 -0.20
N ALA A 154 25.43 -21.40 -1.45
CA ALA A 154 25.02 -20.63 -2.62
C ALA A 154 23.51 -20.31 -2.59
N ALA A 155 22.66 -21.29 -2.32
CA ALA A 155 21.21 -21.13 -2.31
C ALA A 155 20.73 -20.14 -1.23
N TYR A 156 21.24 -20.28 0.00
CA TYR A 156 20.94 -19.34 1.08
C TYR A 156 21.56 -17.96 0.85
N GLY A 157 22.79 -17.90 0.34
CA GLY A 157 23.49 -16.64 0.04
C GLY A 157 22.79 -15.82 -1.05
N ILE A 158 22.37 -16.47 -2.14
CA ILE A 158 21.61 -15.82 -3.21
C ILE A 158 20.26 -15.32 -2.70
N THR A 159 19.54 -16.15 -1.93
CA THR A 159 18.22 -15.79 -1.37
C THR A 159 18.33 -14.62 -0.38
N ALA A 160 19.29 -14.68 0.53
CA ALA A 160 19.56 -13.61 1.50
C ALA A 160 20.03 -12.32 0.80
N GLY A 161 20.91 -12.43 -0.19
CA GLY A 161 21.37 -11.30 -1.01
C GLY A 161 20.21 -10.64 -1.76
N TRP A 162 19.31 -11.43 -2.34
CA TRP A 162 18.10 -10.93 -2.99
C TRP A 162 17.20 -10.18 -2.01
N PHE A 163 16.97 -10.72 -0.81
CA PHE A 163 16.21 -10.04 0.24
C PHE A 163 16.89 -8.75 0.69
N ALA A 164 18.21 -8.76 0.90
CA ALA A 164 18.98 -7.59 1.30
C ALA A 164 18.87 -6.46 0.25
N LEU A 165 19.00 -6.78 -1.04
CA LEU A 165 18.82 -5.81 -2.12
C LEU A 165 17.39 -5.22 -2.13
N ASN A 166 16.37 -6.06 -1.99
CA ASN A 166 14.98 -5.61 -1.91
C ASN A 166 14.74 -4.68 -0.70
N TRP A 167 15.31 -5.03 0.44
CA TRP A 167 15.14 -4.28 1.69
C TRP A 167 15.89 -2.96 1.70
N PHE A 168 17.17 -2.94 1.32
CA PHE A 168 18.00 -1.75 1.41
C PHE A 168 17.84 -0.80 0.23
N TYR A 169 17.58 -1.31 -0.98
CA TYR A 169 17.57 -0.46 -2.18
C TYR A 169 16.15 -0.11 -2.63
N PHE A 170 15.31 -1.13 -2.88
CA PHE A 170 13.99 -0.92 -3.47
C PHE A 170 12.99 -0.30 -2.49
N ARG A 171 13.01 -0.75 -1.23
CA ARG A 171 12.07 -0.29 -0.20
C ARG A 171 12.18 1.21 0.12
N PRO A 172 13.33 1.78 0.56
CA PRO A 172 13.39 3.19 0.92
C PRO A 172 13.15 4.09 -0.30
N ARG A 173 13.62 3.69 -1.49
CA ARG A 173 13.40 4.44 -2.73
C ARG A 173 11.92 4.52 -3.10
N THR A 174 11.19 3.41 -2.95
CA THR A 174 9.76 3.35 -3.26
C THR A 174 8.92 4.15 -2.27
N ILE A 175 9.25 4.06 -0.97
CA ILE A 175 8.56 4.83 0.09
C ILE A 175 8.78 6.33 -0.11
N ARG A 176 10.02 6.78 -0.36
CA ARG A 176 10.32 8.21 -0.59
C ARG A 176 9.57 8.76 -1.79
N LYS A 177 9.53 8.04 -2.92
CA LYS A 177 8.79 8.47 -4.12
C LYS A 177 7.29 8.59 -3.87
N GLN A 178 6.69 7.67 -3.12
CA GLN A 178 5.27 7.72 -2.82
C GLN A 178 4.92 8.85 -1.84
N GLN A 179 5.73 9.05 -0.80
CA GLN A 179 5.56 10.16 0.14
C GLN A 179 5.74 11.53 -0.52
N ALA A 180 6.71 11.68 -1.41
CA ALA A 180 6.92 12.94 -2.13
C ALA A 180 5.69 13.35 -2.94
N ARG A 181 5.13 12.42 -3.74
CA ARG A 181 3.91 12.68 -4.53
C ARG A 181 2.69 13.02 -3.67
N LEU A 182 2.55 12.37 -2.52
CA LEU A 182 1.43 12.62 -1.63
C LEU A 182 1.56 13.97 -0.92
N ASN A 183 2.78 14.33 -0.51
CA ASN A 183 3.06 15.63 0.10
C ASN A 183 2.83 16.78 -0.88
N GLU A 184 3.23 16.61 -2.15
CA GLU A 184 3.02 17.62 -3.19
C GLU A 184 1.53 17.94 -3.40
N VAL A 185 0.68 16.91 -3.46
CA VAL A 185 -0.77 17.09 -3.58
C VAL A 185 -1.37 17.73 -2.32
N ILE A 186 -0.90 17.36 -1.13
CA ILE A 186 -1.36 17.96 0.14
C ILE A 186 -0.98 19.44 0.20
N ASP A 187 0.24 19.81 -0.19
CA ASP A 187 0.73 21.20 -0.19
C ASP A 187 -0.09 22.09 -1.14
N GLN A 188 -0.40 21.58 -2.33
CA GLN A 188 -1.27 22.28 -3.30
C GLN A 188 -2.68 22.51 -2.75
N LEU A 189 -3.27 21.52 -2.08
CA LEU A 189 -4.60 21.64 -1.45
C LEU A 189 -4.60 22.60 -0.26
N GLN A 190 -3.54 22.61 0.55
CA GLN A 190 -3.44 23.48 1.71
C GLN A 190 -3.34 24.96 1.31
N LYS A 191 -2.57 25.27 0.27
CA LYS A 191 -2.47 26.63 -0.29
C LYS A 191 -3.83 27.17 -0.74
N ILE A 192 -4.65 26.34 -1.38
CA ILE A 192 -5.99 26.74 -1.81
C ILE A 192 -6.92 26.96 -0.61
N ASN A 193 -6.88 26.08 0.41
CA ASN A 193 -7.71 26.28 1.59
C ASN A 193 -7.35 27.59 2.33
N GLN A 194 -6.06 27.91 2.42
CA GLN A 194 -5.61 29.17 3.03
C GLN A 194 -5.98 30.41 2.20
N GLN A 195 -6.07 30.30 0.88
CA GLN A 195 -6.56 31.39 0.01
C GLN A 195 -8.08 31.60 0.09
N LEU A 196 -8.83 30.62 0.60
CA LEU A 196 -10.30 30.64 0.67
C LEU A 196 -10.84 30.98 2.07
N GLU A 197 -10.01 30.99 3.11
CA GLU A 197 -10.34 31.51 4.43
C GLU A 197 -9.80 32.95 4.55
N PRO A 198 -10.60 33.99 4.24
CA PRO A 198 -10.29 35.34 4.71
C PRO A 198 -10.47 35.36 6.23
N GLU A 199 -9.59 36.08 6.93
CA GLU A 199 -9.69 36.35 8.38
C GLU A 199 -11.10 36.76 8.82
#